data_AF-F2PI28-F1
#
_entry.id   AF-F2PI28-F1
#
_cell.length_a   1.000
_cell.length_b   1.000
_cell.length_c   1.000
_cell.angle_alpha   90.00
_cell.angle_beta   90.00
_cell.angle_gamma   90.00
#
_symmetry.space_group_name_H-M   'P 1'
#
loop_
_entity.id
_entity.type
_entity.pdbx_description
1 polymer ?
#
loop_
_entity_poly.entity_id
_entity_poly.type
_entity_poly.pdbx_seq_one_letter_code
_entity_poly.pdbx_strand_id
1 'polypeptide(L)'
;MVTTPQPWMAQFSRYINSAPGIENTLRLLQFSCVILGSFSGASPSPWSRAGGQFALSRRYFRFFKFIDYFENAWAAYTLNESGPAHRRGSIASTLEFSKWSLLGVYLLLEGVTIFDALGAQRTSWGDRALLESNKFWLYALVFSLLSTLWQLAQLRQAPKTPAATQKKKKKEKGPDAKSNTDGQEKAPPVEKQTINNAEFIIIYQALVKDLIITVCDICIPGYNLGWIPISASTMGSAAVLSTLLVGRDRWVQVRDVAGS
;
A
#
# COMPACT_ATOMS: atom_id res chain seq x y z
N MET A 1 -11.06 -5.74 31.75
CA MET A 1 -12.12 -5.01 31.03
C MET A 1 -12.69 -5.92 29.98
N VAL A 2 -13.96 -6.29 30.09
CA VAL A 2 -14.66 -7.09 29.07
C VAL A 2 -15.02 -6.13 27.94
N THR A 3 -14.35 -6.24 26.80
CA THR A 3 -14.73 -5.49 25.60
C THR A 3 -16.07 -6.05 25.11
N THR A 4 -17.15 -5.31 25.31
CA THR A 4 -18.42 -5.60 24.65
C THR A 4 -18.16 -5.62 23.14
N PRO A 5 -18.56 -6.68 22.42
CA PRO A 5 -18.39 -6.72 20.97
C PRO A 5 -19.17 -5.55 20.38
N GLN A 6 -18.46 -4.64 19.72
CA GLN A 6 -19.08 -3.54 18.98
C GLN A 6 -20.09 -4.13 17.99
N PRO A 7 -21.34 -3.67 17.97
CA PRO A 7 -22.33 -4.18 17.04
C PRO A 7 -21.84 -3.93 15.62
N TRP A 8 -21.85 -4.97 14.79
CA TRP A 8 -21.31 -4.94 13.42
C TRP A 8 -21.89 -3.78 12.58
N MET A 9 -23.13 -3.38 12.84
CA MET A 9 -23.80 -2.22 12.23
C MET A 9 -23.08 -0.90 12.52
N ALA A 10 -22.59 -0.70 13.75
CA ALA A 10 -21.84 0.51 14.11
C ALA A 10 -20.49 0.55 13.39
N GLN A 11 -19.81 -0.59 13.29
CA GLN A 11 -18.58 -0.70 12.51
C GLN A 11 -18.83 -0.46 11.02
N PHE A 12 -19.92 -1.01 10.48
CA PHE A 12 -20.33 -0.81 9.09
C PHE A 12 -20.62 0.66 8.79
N SER A 13 -21.41 1.30 9.65
CA SER A 13 -21.71 2.73 9.56
C SER A 13 -20.44 3.57 9.53
N ARG A 14 -19.48 3.32 10.43
CA ARG A 14 -18.21 4.08 10.43
C ARG A 14 -17.37 3.82 9.17
N TYR A 15 -17.34 2.58 8.69
CA TYR A 15 -16.62 2.24 7.46
C TYR A 15 -17.21 2.98 6.26
N ILE A 16 -18.53 2.90 6.05
CA ILE A 16 -19.18 3.53 4.90
C ILE A 16 -19.28 5.05 5.03
N ASN A 17 -19.16 5.62 6.22
CA ASN A 17 -19.08 7.06 6.42
C ASN A 17 -17.64 7.60 6.30
N SER A 18 -16.64 6.73 6.14
CA SER A 18 -15.26 7.13 5.89
C SER A 18 -14.99 7.28 4.40
N ALA A 19 -14.29 8.36 4.00
CA ALA A 19 -13.91 8.55 2.59
C ALA A 19 -13.14 7.35 2.00
N PRO A 20 -12.18 6.71 2.72
CA PRO A 20 -11.54 5.48 2.25
C PRO A 20 -12.51 4.29 2.12
N GLY A 21 -13.49 4.14 3.01
CA GLY A 21 -14.46 3.05 2.92
C GLY A 21 -15.43 3.20 1.74
N ILE A 22 -15.89 4.42 1.47
CA ILE A 22 -16.71 4.73 0.28
C ILE A 22 -15.91 4.46 -0.99
N GLU A 23 -14.69 4.99 -1.10
CA GLU A 23 -13.84 4.79 -2.27
C GLU A 23 -13.59 3.29 -2.55
N ASN A 24 -13.35 2.49 -1.50
CA ASN A 24 -13.17 1.05 -1.63
C ASN A 24 -14.46 0.34 -2.10
N THR A 25 -15.61 0.78 -1.60
CA THR A 25 -16.92 0.23 -1.98
C THR A 25 -17.21 0.54 -3.44
N LEU A 26 -16.95 1.77 -3.89
CA LEU A 26 -17.07 2.17 -5.28
C LEU A 26 -16.11 1.36 -6.17
N ARG A 27 -14.89 1.08 -5.70
CA ARG A 27 -13.92 0.24 -6.42
C ARG A 27 -14.47 -1.17 -6.62
N LEU A 28 -15.05 -1.75 -5.56
CA LEU A 28 -15.66 -3.08 -5.60
C LEU A 28 -16.82 -3.13 -6.60
N LEU A 29 -17.70 -2.12 -6.57
CA LEU A 29 -18.84 -2.02 -7.48
C LEU A 29 -18.40 -1.82 -8.94
N GLN A 30 -17.41 -0.96 -9.18
CA GLN A 30 -16.82 -0.73 -10.50
C GLN A 30 -16.35 -2.04 -11.13
N PHE A 31 -15.48 -2.78 -10.44
CA PHE A 31 -14.90 -4.00 -11.01
C PHE A 31 -15.87 -5.19 -11.02
N SER A 32 -16.87 -5.22 -10.13
CA SER A 32 -17.99 -6.15 -10.24
C SER A 32 -18.77 -5.91 -11.54
N CYS A 33 -19.00 -4.65 -11.92
CA CYS A 33 -19.63 -4.32 -13.21
C CYS A 33 -18.76 -4.74 -14.41
N VAL A 34 -17.43 -4.65 -14.31
CA VAL A 34 -16.53 -5.14 -15.37
C VAL A 34 -16.67 -6.66 -15.58
N ILE A 35 -16.75 -7.42 -14.47
CA ILE A 35 -16.97 -8.86 -14.52
C ILE A 35 -18.33 -9.17 -15.14
N LEU A 36 -19.42 -8.57 -14.64
CA LEU A 36 -20.78 -8.79 -15.16
C LEU A 36 -20.91 -8.39 -16.64
N GLY A 37 -20.28 -7.28 -17.03
CA GLY A 37 -20.23 -6.83 -18.41
C GLY A 37 -19.58 -7.84 -19.35
N SER A 38 -18.57 -8.58 -18.87
CA SER A 38 -17.89 -9.63 -19.63
C SER A 38 -18.80 -10.84 -19.92
N PHE A 39 -19.86 -11.03 -19.14
CA PHE A 39 -20.83 -12.14 -19.30
C PHE A 39 -22.20 -11.69 -19.83
N SER A 40 -22.43 -10.39 -19.99
CA SER A 40 -23.77 -9.82 -20.23
C SER A 40 -24.37 -10.17 -21.60
N GLY A 41 -23.56 -10.48 -22.61
CA GLY A 41 -24.00 -10.70 -24.01
C GLY A 41 -24.62 -9.49 -24.72
N ALA A 42 -24.98 -8.42 -24.00
CA ALA A 42 -25.61 -7.21 -24.53
C ALA A 42 -24.57 -6.19 -25.03
N SER A 43 -24.84 -5.58 -26.18
CA SER A 43 -24.01 -4.51 -26.77
C SER A 43 -24.87 -3.26 -27.05
N PRO A 44 -24.60 -2.09 -26.41
CA PRO A 44 -23.59 -1.86 -25.38
C PRO A 44 -24.04 -2.36 -24.00
N SER A 45 -23.12 -2.96 -23.24
CA SER A 45 -23.40 -3.50 -21.91
C SER A 45 -23.82 -2.39 -20.93
N PRO A 46 -24.99 -2.49 -20.27
CA PRO A 46 -25.40 -1.57 -19.20
C PRO A 46 -24.37 -1.49 -18.06
N TRP A 47 -23.70 -2.61 -17.77
CA TRP A 47 -22.68 -2.71 -16.73
C TRP A 47 -21.44 -1.87 -17.04
N SER A 48 -21.07 -1.73 -18.31
CA SER A 48 -19.95 -0.86 -18.70
C SER A 48 -20.24 0.61 -18.36
N ARG A 49 -21.49 1.07 -18.60
CA ARG A 49 -21.93 2.42 -18.24
C ARG A 49 -21.91 2.63 -16.72
N ALA A 50 -22.48 1.69 -15.95
CA ALA A 50 -22.48 1.77 -14.49
C ALA A 50 -21.05 1.76 -13.91
N GLY A 51 -20.19 0.86 -14.41
CA GLY A 51 -18.78 0.80 -14.03
C GLY A 51 -18.03 2.10 -14.31
N GLY A 52 -18.29 2.74 -15.45
CA GLY A 52 -17.73 4.06 -15.79
C GLY A 52 -18.14 5.15 -14.79
N GLN A 53 -19.40 5.16 -14.35
CA GLN A 53 -19.87 6.11 -13.34
C GLN A 53 -19.21 5.88 -11.97
N PHE A 54 -19.08 4.63 -11.52
CA PHE A 54 -18.35 4.33 -10.29
C PHE A 54 -16.87 4.71 -10.37
N ALA A 55 -16.23 4.51 -11.52
CA ALA A 55 -14.85 4.95 -11.77
C ALA A 55 -14.73 6.47 -11.65
N LEU A 56 -15.65 7.22 -12.27
CA LEU A 56 -15.71 8.67 -12.18
C LEU A 56 -15.92 9.14 -10.73
N SER A 57 -16.85 8.53 -9.98
CA SER A 57 -17.08 8.85 -8.57
C SER A 57 -15.81 8.71 -7.73
N ARG A 58 -15.01 7.64 -7.96
CA ARG A 58 -13.74 7.44 -7.26
C ARG A 58 -12.69 8.49 -7.58
N ARG A 59 -12.73 9.11 -8.77
CA ARG A 59 -11.81 10.20 -9.12
C ARG A 59 -12.06 11.42 -8.23
N TYR A 60 -13.32 11.73 -7.90
CA TYR A 60 -13.64 12.83 -6.98
C TYR A 60 -13.01 12.63 -5.59
N PHE A 61 -13.08 11.42 -5.02
CA PHE A 61 -12.47 11.12 -3.71
C PHE A 61 -10.93 11.14 -3.71
N ARG A 62 -10.30 11.02 -4.88
CA ARG A 62 -8.83 10.98 -5.02
C ARG A 62 -8.25 12.28 -5.61
N PHE A 63 -9.09 13.24 -5.97
CA PHE A 63 -8.68 14.40 -6.76
C PHE A 63 -7.49 15.16 -6.17
N PHE A 64 -7.49 15.42 -4.86
CA PHE A 64 -6.38 16.10 -4.17
C PHE A 64 -5.37 15.16 -3.51
N LYS A 65 -5.57 13.83 -3.59
CA LYS A 65 -4.68 12.86 -2.93
C LYS A 65 -3.29 12.78 -3.52
N PHE A 66 -3.04 13.41 -4.67
CA PHE A 66 -1.68 13.57 -5.17
C PHE A 66 -0.80 14.36 -4.20
N ILE A 67 -1.39 15.27 -3.41
CA ILE A 67 -0.66 16.05 -2.38
C ILE A 67 -0.13 15.11 -1.30
N ASP A 68 -1.00 14.25 -0.75
CA ASP A 68 -0.63 13.23 0.24
C ASP A 68 0.49 12.32 -0.32
N TYR A 69 0.43 11.97 -1.60
CA TYR A 69 1.49 11.14 -2.22
C TYR A 69 2.81 11.88 -2.38
N PHE A 70 2.81 13.17 -2.75
CA PHE A 70 4.05 13.95 -2.77
C PHE A 70 4.61 14.21 -1.37
N GLU A 71 3.76 14.40 -0.36
CA GLU A 71 4.19 14.48 1.04
C GLU A 71 4.83 13.16 1.50
N ASN A 72 4.22 12.02 1.18
CA ASN A 72 4.80 10.70 1.47
C ASN A 72 6.14 10.48 0.74
N ALA A 73 6.28 10.97 -0.49
CA ALA A 73 7.56 10.94 -1.20
C ALA A 73 8.62 11.78 -0.46
N TRP A 74 8.28 13.00 -0.06
CA TRP A 74 9.15 13.87 0.71
C TRP A 74 9.57 13.25 2.05
N ALA A 75 8.64 12.62 2.76
CA ALA A 75 8.92 11.88 3.99
C ALA A 75 9.87 10.70 3.73
N ALA A 76 9.66 9.93 2.67
CA ALA A 76 10.53 8.81 2.31
C ALA A 76 11.98 9.27 2.00
N TYR A 77 12.13 10.47 1.44
CA TYR A 77 13.44 11.07 1.15
C TYR A 77 14.14 11.57 2.42
N THR A 78 13.41 12.25 3.31
CA THR A 78 13.99 12.92 4.48
C THR A 78 14.14 12.03 5.72
N LEU A 79 13.30 11.01 5.87
CA LEU A 79 13.26 10.10 7.03
C LEU A 79 13.87 8.72 6.72
N ASN A 80 14.80 8.66 5.77
CA ASN A 80 15.39 7.42 5.26
C ASN A 80 16.19 6.61 6.31
N GLU A 81 16.67 7.25 7.37
CA GLU A 81 17.43 6.60 8.46
C GLU A 81 16.60 6.29 9.72
N SER A 82 15.49 6.99 9.96
CA SER A 82 14.67 6.82 11.16
C SER A 82 13.71 5.64 11.10
N GLY A 83 13.59 4.98 9.94
CA GLY A 83 12.69 3.85 9.74
C GLY A 83 13.15 2.52 10.36
N PRO A 84 12.25 1.52 10.43
CA PRO A 84 12.57 0.14 10.82
C PRO A 84 13.67 -0.46 9.95
N ALA A 85 14.49 -1.38 10.48
CA ALA A 85 15.64 -1.95 9.77
C ALA A 85 15.32 -2.48 8.35
N HIS A 86 14.14 -3.12 8.16
CA HIS A 86 13.72 -3.64 6.85
C HIS A 86 13.34 -2.55 5.83
N ARG A 87 13.03 -1.34 6.28
CA ARG A 87 12.70 -0.16 5.45
C ARG A 87 13.82 0.88 5.40
N ARG A 88 14.92 0.65 6.12
CA ARG A 88 16.06 1.56 6.21
C ARG A 88 17.00 1.39 5.02
N GLY A 89 17.65 2.49 4.66
CA GLY A 89 18.76 2.52 3.72
C GLY A 89 18.41 3.24 2.42
N SER A 90 19.45 3.70 1.73
CA SER A 90 19.31 4.52 0.51
C SER A 90 18.45 3.83 -0.55
N ILE A 91 18.66 2.53 -0.79
CA ILE A 91 17.87 1.75 -1.76
C ILE A 91 16.38 1.73 -1.39
N ALA A 92 16.06 1.40 -0.13
CA ALA A 92 14.66 1.34 0.33
C ALA A 92 13.97 2.71 0.21
N SER A 93 14.68 3.77 0.61
CA SER A 93 14.20 5.15 0.50
C SER A 93 13.98 5.58 -0.95
N THR A 94 14.91 5.28 -1.87
CA THR A 94 14.76 5.61 -3.29
C THR A 94 13.58 4.88 -3.92
N LEU A 95 13.35 3.60 -3.58
CA LEU A 95 12.20 2.83 -4.06
C LEU A 95 10.88 3.43 -3.56
N GLU A 96 10.79 3.76 -2.27
CA GLU A 96 9.60 4.40 -1.69
C GLU A 96 9.36 5.80 -2.25
N PHE A 97 10.40 6.63 -2.35
CA PHE A 97 10.34 7.95 -2.97
C PHE A 97 9.81 7.87 -4.41
N SER A 98 10.35 6.94 -5.20
CA SER A 98 9.93 6.74 -6.59
C SER A 98 8.48 6.27 -6.67
N LYS A 99 8.08 5.29 -5.85
CA LYS A 99 6.69 4.81 -5.77
C LYS A 99 5.71 5.96 -5.50
N TRP A 100 5.97 6.76 -4.46
CA TRP A 100 5.06 7.82 -4.04
C TRP A 100 5.05 8.98 -5.05
N SER A 101 6.19 9.36 -5.61
CA SER A 101 6.28 10.40 -6.64
C SER A 101 5.46 10.02 -7.89
N LEU A 102 5.60 8.77 -8.35
CA LEU A 102 4.87 8.28 -9.52
C LEU A 102 3.37 8.15 -9.26
N LEU A 103 2.94 7.75 -8.06
CA LEU A 103 1.53 7.77 -7.66
C LEU A 103 0.96 9.21 -7.61
N GLY A 104 1.76 10.18 -7.15
CA GLY A 104 1.40 11.59 -7.17
C GLY A 104 1.16 12.08 -8.60
N VAL A 105 2.12 11.83 -9.50
CA VAL A 105 1.98 12.19 -10.93
C VAL A 105 0.79 11.48 -11.59
N TYR A 106 0.56 10.21 -11.29
CA TYR A 106 -0.61 9.46 -11.74
C TYR A 106 -1.92 10.18 -11.40
N LEU A 107 -2.12 10.50 -10.12
CA LEU A 107 -3.35 11.17 -9.67
C LEU A 107 -3.47 12.60 -10.19
N LEU A 108 -2.36 13.33 -10.31
CA LEU A 108 -2.36 14.66 -10.88
C LEU A 108 -2.83 14.64 -12.35
N LEU A 109 -2.28 13.73 -13.15
CA LEU A 109 -2.67 13.55 -14.55
C LEU A 109 -4.12 13.03 -14.68
N GLU A 110 -4.55 12.13 -13.80
CA GLU A 110 -5.95 11.69 -13.77
C GLU A 110 -6.87 12.87 -13.42
N GLY A 111 -6.47 13.71 -12.46
CA GLY A 111 -7.19 14.89 -12.01
C GLY A 111 -7.40 15.93 -13.12
N VAL A 112 -6.37 16.27 -13.90
CA VAL A 112 -6.54 17.24 -15.01
C VAL A 112 -7.49 16.75 -16.10
N THR A 113 -7.71 15.43 -16.22
CA THR A 113 -8.66 14.81 -17.17
C THR A 113 -10.08 14.68 -16.61
N ILE A 114 -10.40 15.29 -15.47
CA ILE A 114 -11.71 15.11 -14.83
C ILE A 114 -12.86 15.72 -15.65
N PHE A 115 -12.64 16.86 -16.30
CA PHE A 115 -13.64 17.51 -17.15
C PHE A 115 -13.94 16.70 -18.41
N ASP A 116 -12.92 16.06 -18.97
CA ASP A 116 -13.04 15.09 -20.06
C ASP A 116 -13.88 13.88 -19.62
N ALA A 117 -13.59 13.34 -18.43
CA ALA A 117 -14.30 12.18 -17.88
C ALA A 117 -15.76 12.48 -17.51
N LEU A 118 -16.05 13.73 -17.11
CA LEU A 118 -17.41 14.22 -16.87
C LEU A 118 -18.19 14.43 -18.18
N GLY A 119 -17.49 14.59 -19.31
CA GLY A 119 -18.08 14.95 -20.59
C GLY A 119 -18.46 16.43 -20.72
N ALA A 120 -17.98 17.28 -19.79
CA ALA A 120 -18.24 18.72 -19.81
C ALA A 120 -17.44 19.45 -20.91
N GLN A 121 -16.17 19.07 -21.08
CA GLN A 121 -15.32 19.57 -22.15
C GLN A 121 -14.41 18.44 -22.63
N ARG A 122 -14.42 18.17 -23.94
CA ARG A 122 -13.48 17.23 -24.56
C ARG A 122 -12.23 17.96 -25.04
N THR A 123 -11.08 17.53 -24.56
CA THR A 123 -9.76 18.04 -24.95
C THR A 123 -9.08 17.05 -25.89
N SER A 124 -8.28 17.56 -26.83
CA SER A 124 -7.53 16.72 -27.78
C SER A 124 -6.38 15.94 -27.11
N TRP A 125 -5.94 16.39 -25.93
CA TRP A 125 -4.85 15.80 -25.16
C TRP A 125 -5.33 14.91 -24.01
N GLY A 126 -6.64 14.91 -23.68
CA GLY A 126 -7.19 14.20 -22.52
C GLY A 126 -6.93 12.70 -22.54
N ASP A 127 -7.16 12.04 -23.70
CA ASP A 127 -6.90 10.60 -23.86
C ASP A 127 -5.40 10.28 -23.70
N ARG A 128 -4.52 11.17 -24.20
CA ARG A 128 -3.07 11.02 -24.03
C ARG A 128 -2.66 11.19 -22.57
N ALA A 129 -3.19 12.20 -21.88
CA ALA A 129 -2.91 12.41 -20.46
C ALA A 129 -3.38 11.23 -19.60
N LEU A 130 -4.56 10.66 -19.91
CA LEU A 130 -5.07 9.47 -19.24
C LEU A 130 -4.21 8.22 -19.54
N LEU A 131 -3.70 8.09 -20.77
CA LEU A 131 -2.77 7.01 -21.12
C LEU A 131 -1.46 7.12 -20.33
N GLU A 132 -0.84 8.30 -20.32
CA GLU A 132 0.39 8.54 -19.54
C GLU A 132 0.15 8.34 -18.03
N SER A 133 -0.99 8.80 -17.52
CA SER A 133 -1.42 8.54 -16.14
C SER A 133 -1.41 7.03 -15.81
N ASN A 134 -1.98 6.18 -16.68
CA ASN A 134 -1.92 4.72 -16.48
C ASN A 134 -0.49 4.16 -16.50
N LYS A 135 0.42 4.71 -17.32
CA LYS A 135 1.84 4.31 -17.31
C LYS A 135 2.50 4.65 -15.99
N PHE A 136 2.33 5.88 -15.50
CA PHE A 136 2.86 6.29 -14.20
C PHE A 136 2.31 5.44 -13.06
N TRP A 137 1.02 5.09 -13.11
CA TRP A 137 0.44 4.17 -12.14
C TRP A 137 1.12 2.79 -12.17
N LEU A 138 1.30 2.21 -13.37
CA LEU A 138 1.99 0.93 -13.51
C LEU A 138 3.43 1.00 -13.02
N TYR A 139 4.20 2.03 -13.38
CA TYR A 139 5.57 2.21 -12.91
C TYR A 139 5.62 2.31 -11.38
N ALA A 140 4.70 3.06 -10.78
CA ALA A 140 4.61 3.15 -9.33
C ALA A 140 4.37 1.79 -8.67
N LEU A 141 3.49 0.96 -9.24
CA LEU A 141 3.26 -0.39 -8.76
C LEU A 141 4.47 -1.31 -8.92
N VAL A 142 5.27 -1.14 -9.99
CA VAL A 142 6.55 -1.86 -10.14
C VAL A 142 7.54 -1.44 -9.05
N PHE A 143 7.68 -0.15 -8.76
CA PHE A 143 8.51 0.32 -7.64
C PHE A 143 7.98 -0.17 -6.28
N SER A 144 6.66 -0.22 -6.09
CA SER A 144 6.03 -0.81 -4.91
C SER A 144 6.40 -2.29 -4.77
N LEU A 145 6.32 -3.05 -5.86
CA LEU A 145 6.68 -4.47 -5.90
C LEU A 145 8.16 -4.67 -5.53
N LEU A 146 9.06 -3.89 -6.13
CA LEU A 146 10.49 -3.94 -5.83
C LEU A 146 10.77 -3.57 -4.37
N SER A 147 10.09 -2.54 -3.83
CA SER A 147 10.20 -2.16 -2.41
C SER A 147 9.77 -3.29 -1.48
N THR A 148 8.63 -3.94 -1.73
CA THR A 148 8.15 -5.06 -0.92
C THR A 148 9.10 -6.26 -1.00
N LEU A 149 9.64 -6.58 -2.18
CA LEU A 149 10.63 -7.64 -2.36
C LEU A 149 11.94 -7.34 -1.62
N TRP A 150 12.40 -6.09 -1.68
CA TRP A 150 13.56 -5.61 -0.93
C TRP A 150 13.35 -5.76 0.59
N GLN A 151 12.20 -5.31 1.09
CA GLN A 151 11.82 -5.44 2.51
C GLN A 151 11.77 -6.91 2.94
N LEU A 152 11.25 -7.81 2.10
CA LEU A 152 11.24 -9.25 2.36
C LEU A 152 12.65 -9.85 2.40
N ALA A 153 13.54 -9.42 1.51
CA ALA A 153 14.94 -9.86 1.49
C ALA A 153 15.68 -9.41 2.75
N GLN A 154 15.53 -8.13 3.14
CA GLN A 154 16.10 -7.57 4.37
C GLN A 154 15.58 -8.29 5.61
N LEU A 155 14.27 -8.57 5.67
CA LEU A 155 13.66 -9.29 6.79
C LEU A 155 14.21 -10.71 6.95
N ARG A 156 14.55 -11.39 5.85
CA ARG A 156 15.17 -12.73 5.88
C ARG A 156 16.62 -12.71 6.35
N GLN A 157 17.35 -11.63 6.08
CA GLN A 157 18.75 -11.45 6.49
C GLN A 157 18.90 -11.00 7.95
N ALA A 158 17.82 -10.54 8.59
CA ALA A 158 17.84 -10.13 9.99
C ALA A 158 18.15 -11.32 10.92
N PRO A 159 19.09 -11.19 11.88
CA PRO A 159 19.38 -12.24 12.85
C PRO A 159 18.14 -12.57 13.69
N LYS A 160 17.71 -13.84 13.67
CA LYS A 160 16.60 -14.33 14.52
C LYS A 160 17.16 -14.74 15.88
N THR A 161 16.63 -14.16 16.97
CA THR A 161 16.96 -14.66 18.32
C THR A 161 16.15 -15.93 18.61
N PRO A 162 16.78 -17.06 18.97
CA PRO A 162 16.05 -18.23 19.45
C PRO A 162 15.38 -17.89 20.79
N ALA A 163 14.07 -18.13 20.90
CA ALA A 163 13.31 -17.95 22.12
C ALA A 163 13.60 -19.09 23.13
N ALA A 164 14.82 -19.15 23.68
CA ALA A 164 15.15 -19.85 24.93
C ALA A 164 16.63 -19.66 25.26
N THR A 165 16.97 -18.75 26.18
CA THR A 165 17.95 -18.94 27.28
C THR A 165 17.89 -17.69 28.17
N GLN A 166 16.83 -17.57 28.98
CA GLN A 166 16.91 -16.85 30.24
C GLN A 166 16.97 -17.88 31.36
N LYS A 167 18.16 -18.43 31.63
CA LYS A 167 18.48 -19.06 32.90
C LYS A 167 19.88 -18.66 33.36
N LYS A 168 19.89 -17.87 34.44
CA LYS A 168 20.94 -17.65 35.44
C LYS A 168 22.33 -17.20 34.95
N LYS A 169 22.64 -15.92 35.18
CA LYS A 169 23.83 -15.53 35.97
C LYS A 169 23.47 -14.34 36.88
N LYS A 170 23.12 -14.65 38.13
CA LYS A 170 23.18 -13.74 39.27
C LYS A 170 24.13 -14.37 40.28
N LYS A 171 25.29 -13.74 40.47
CA LYS A 171 26.22 -13.81 41.63
C LYS A 171 27.27 -12.72 41.34
N GLU A 172 27.06 -11.51 41.86
CA GLU A 172 27.48 -11.00 43.17
C GLU A 172 28.85 -10.32 43.13
N LYS A 173 28.95 -9.20 43.87
CA LYS A 173 29.90 -8.09 43.79
C LYS A 173 31.27 -8.37 44.44
N GLY A 174 32.28 -7.60 44.04
CA GLY A 174 33.49 -7.29 44.85
C GLY A 174 34.52 -6.44 44.07
N PRO A 175 35.06 -5.32 44.61
CA PRO A 175 35.77 -4.26 43.87
C PRO A 175 37.31 -4.37 43.93
N ASP A 176 38.04 -3.80 42.96
CA ASP A 176 39.18 -2.87 43.15
C ASP A 176 40.10 -2.68 41.90
N ALA A 177 40.57 -1.42 41.79
CA ALA A 177 41.83 -0.92 41.22
C ALA A 177 42.13 -0.85 39.69
N LYS A 178 42.01 0.39 39.17
CA LYS A 178 42.97 1.21 38.37
C LYS A 178 43.80 0.56 37.22
N SER A 179 43.66 1.11 36.01
CA SER A 179 44.76 1.75 35.22
C SER A 179 44.25 2.30 33.86
N ASN A 180 44.70 3.50 33.51
CA ASN A 180 44.40 4.28 32.30
C ASN A 180 45.06 3.72 31.01
N THR A 181 44.44 4.02 29.84
CA THR A 181 45.00 4.87 28.75
C THR A 181 44.46 4.47 27.36
N ASP A 182 43.52 5.30 26.88
CA ASP A 182 43.25 5.86 25.55
C ASP A 182 43.67 5.17 24.23
N GLY A 183 42.70 5.18 23.29
CA GLY A 183 42.91 4.92 21.87
C GLY A 183 41.66 4.45 21.09
N GLN A 184 40.49 5.09 21.30
CA GLN A 184 39.28 4.93 20.46
C GLN A 184 39.56 5.38 19.03
N GLU A 185 39.16 4.62 18.01
CA GLU A 185 37.93 4.93 17.28
C GLU A 185 37.20 3.62 16.90
N LYS A 186 36.41 3.08 17.84
CA LYS A 186 35.42 2.06 17.50
C LYS A 186 34.23 2.78 16.89
N ALA A 187 34.03 2.60 15.59
CA ALA A 187 32.78 2.94 14.91
C ALA A 187 31.59 2.49 15.78
N PRO A 188 30.55 3.33 15.93
CA PRO A 188 29.42 3.00 16.77
C PRO A 188 28.82 1.65 16.32
N PRO A 189 28.46 0.75 17.25
CA PRO A 189 27.85 -0.51 16.88
C PRO A 189 26.55 -0.16 16.15
N VAL A 190 26.46 -0.51 14.86
CA VAL A 190 25.20 -0.54 14.15
C VAL A 190 24.31 -1.48 14.95
N GLU A 191 23.37 -0.89 15.69
CA GLU A 191 22.42 -1.59 16.53
C GLU A 191 21.60 -2.51 15.62
N LYS A 192 22.03 -3.76 15.51
CA LYS A 192 21.31 -4.80 14.79
C LYS A 192 20.04 -5.05 15.60
N GLN A 193 18.97 -4.35 15.26
CA GLN A 193 17.63 -4.59 15.81
C GLN A 193 17.31 -6.07 15.60
N THR A 194 17.35 -6.84 16.68
CA THR A 194 16.95 -8.25 16.68
C THR A 194 15.43 -8.31 16.65
N ILE A 195 14.87 -8.88 15.59
CA ILE A 195 13.43 -9.02 15.42
C ILE A 195 12.99 -10.31 16.13
N ASN A 196 11.96 -10.22 16.98
CA ASN A 196 11.37 -11.40 17.62
C ASN A 196 10.66 -12.29 16.56
N ASN A 197 10.62 -13.60 16.75
CA ASN A 197 9.89 -14.53 15.87
C ASN A 197 8.41 -14.14 15.67
N ALA A 198 7.74 -13.62 16.71
CA ALA A 198 6.35 -13.16 16.60
C ALA A 198 6.22 -11.93 15.69
N GLU A 199 7.11 -10.95 15.85
CA GLU A 199 7.16 -9.75 15.01
C GLU A 199 7.51 -10.08 13.56
N PHE A 200 8.44 -11.02 13.36
CA PHE A 200 8.79 -11.52 12.04
C PHE A 200 7.57 -12.07 11.30
N ILE A 201 6.75 -12.88 11.96
CA ILE A 201 5.55 -13.49 11.35
C ILE A 201 4.56 -12.40 10.93
N ILE A 202 4.32 -11.41 11.80
CA ILE A 202 3.38 -10.31 11.53
C ILE A 202 3.86 -9.47 10.33
N ILE A 203 5.13 -9.05 10.33
CA ILE A 203 5.71 -8.24 9.24
C ILE A 203 5.70 -9.05 7.94
N TYR A 204 6.08 -10.32 7.99
CA TYR A 204 6.09 -11.20 6.81
C TYR A 204 4.70 -11.36 6.20
N GLN A 205 3.67 -11.61 7.02
CA GLN A 205 2.29 -11.71 6.56
C GLN A 205 1.79 -10.40 5.93
N ALA A 206 2.14 -9.24 6.52
CA ALA A 206 1.82 -7.94 5.96
C ALA A 206 2.47 -7.74 4.58
N LEU A 207 3.78 -8.02 4.46
CA LEU A 207 4.50 -7.88 3.19
C LEU A 207 3.99 -8.83 2.11
N VAL A 208 3.65 -10.09 2.44
CA VAL A 208 3.07 -11.03 1.48
C VAL A 208 1.69 -10.56 1.01
N LYS A 209 0.87 -10.02 1.92
CA LYS A 209 -0.42 -9.43 1.54
C LYS A 209 -0.22 -8.22 0.61
N ASP A 210 0.70 -7.31 0.93
CA ASP A 210 1.02 -6.15 0.09
C ASP A 210 1.54 -6.57 -1.29
N LEU A 211 2.31 -7.66 -1.35
CA LEU A 211 2.77 -8.28 -2.59
C LEU A 211 1.59 -8.77 -3.44
N ILE A 212 0.65 -9.53 -2.84
CA ILE A 212 -0.54 -10.04 -3.54
C ILE A 212 -1.39 -8.88 -4.06
N ILE A 213 -1.64 -7.86 -3.22
CA ILE A 213 -2.40 -6.66 -3.60
C ILE A 213 -1.72 -5.95 -4.77
N THR A 214 -0.40 -5.74 -4.70
CA THR A 214 0.35 -5.05 -5.76
C THR A 214 0.31 -5.81 -7.07
N VAL A 215 0.51 -7.14 -7.06
CA VAL A 215 0.44 -7.97 -8.27
C VAL A 215 -0.95 -7.93 -8.90
N CYS A 216 -2.01 -8.00 -8.07
CA CYS A 216 -3.38 -7.86 -8.56
C CYS A 216 -3.64 -6.47 -9.16
N ASP A 217 -3.12 -5.42 -8.53
CA ASP A 217 -3.29 -4.04 -9.00
C ASP A 217 -2.51 -3.75 -10.28
N ILE A 218 -1.38 -4.43 -10.54
CA ILE A 218 -0.61 -4.32 -11.81
C ILE A 218 -1.46 -4.74 -13.02
N CYS A 219 -2.37 -5.71 -12.85
CA CYS A 219 -3.25 -6.18 -13.91
C CYS A 219 -4.13 -5.08 -14.49
N ILE A 220 -4.49 -4.05 -13.70
CA ILE A 220 -5.44 -3.01 -14.10
C ILE A 220 -4.80 -2.05 -15.12
N PRO A 221 -3.73 -1.29 -14.80
CA PRO A 221 -3.07 -0.45 -15.80
C PRO A 221 -2.40 -1.29 -16.89
N GLY A 222 -1.91 -2.51 -16.57
CA GLY A 222 -1.34 -3.41 -17.58
C GLY A 222 -2.35 -3.80 -18.67
N TYR A 223 -3.61 -4.07 -18.29
CA TYR A 223 -4.70 -4.28 -19.23
C TYR A 223 -5.08 -2.99 -19.97
N ASN A 224 -5.26 -1.86 -19.26
CA ASN A 224 -5.67 -0.60 -19.86
C ASN A 224 -4.65 -0.08 -20.90
N LEU A 225 -3.37 -0.36 -20.70
CA LEU A 225 -2.28 -0.01 -21.62
C LEU A 225 -2.13 -1.02 -22.77
N GLY A 226 -2.79 -2.17 -22.70
CA GLY A 226 -2.62 -3.28 -23.65
C GLY A 226 -1.27 -4.00 -23.52
N TRP A 227 -0.53 -3.80 -22.42
CA TRP A 227 0.78 -4.42 -22.20
C TRP A 227 0.68 -5.83 -21.63
N ILE A 228 -0.43 -6.15 -20.96
CA ILE A 228 -0.71 -7.48 -20.41
C ILE A 228 -1.94 -8.06 -21.12
N PRO A 229 -1.80 -9.14 -21.92
CA PRO A 229 -2.89 -9.72 -22.68
C PRO A 229 -3.78 -10.63 -21.81
N ILE A 230 -4.56 -10.01 -20.91
CA ILE A 230 -5.55 -10.68 -20.06
C ILE A 230 -6.97 -10.27 -20.46
N SER A 231 -7.96 -11.10 -20.14
CA SER A 231 -9.36 -10.75 -20.35
C SER A 231 -9.85 -9.71 -19.33
N ALA A 232 -10.91 -8.98 -19.69
CA ALA A 232 -11.55 -8.01 -18.78
C ALA A 232 -12.08 -8.68 -17.49
N SER A 233 -12.56 -9.93 -17.58
CA SER A 233 -13.03 -10.69 -16.41
C SER A 233 -11.91 -11.10 -15.46
N THR A 234 -10.74 -11.49 -15.98
CA THR A 234 -9.55 -11.78 -15.17
C THR A 234 -9.03 -10.52 -14.49
N MET A 235 -8.92 -9.41 -15.21
CA MET A 235 -8.52 -8.12 -14.65
C MET A 235 -9.52 -7.63 -13.59
N GLY A 236 -10.82 -7.73 -13.86
CA GLY A 236 -11.88 -7.40 -12.89
C GLY A 236 -11.79 -8.26 -11.63
N SER A 237 -11.56 -9.57 -11.77
CA SER A 237 -11.40 -10.48 -10.63
C SER A 237 -10.20 -10.15 -9.76
N ALA A 238 -9.04 -9.85 -10.38
CA ALA A 238 -7.84 -9.43 -9.67
C ALA A 238 -8.09 -8.11 -8.89
N ALA A 239 -8.75 -7.15 -9.53
CA ALA A 239 -9.10 -5.88 -8.90
C ALA A 239 -10.10 -6.04 -7.75
N VAL A 240 -11.06 -6.95 -7.85
CA VAL A 240 -11.96 -7.29 -6.74
C VAL A 240 -11.18 -7.90 -5.58
N LEU A 241 -10.27 -8.84 -5.84
CA LEU A 241 -9.46 -9.47 -4.80
C LEU A 241 -8.62 -8.44 -4.03
N SER A 242 -7.89 -7.57 -4.73
CA SER A 242 -7.10 -6.52 -4.07
C SER A 242 -7.98 -5.55 -3.27
N THR A 243 -9.15 -5.19 -3.80
CA THR A 243 -10.12 -4.31 -3.13
C THR A 243 -10.68 -4.93 -1.85
N LEU A 244 -10.93 -6.25 -1.84
CA LEU A 244 -11.41 -6.95 -0.63
C LEU A 244 -10.32 -7.02 0.44
N LEU A 245 -9.07 -7.26 0.06
CA LEU A 245 -7.93 -7.28 0.98
C LEU A 245 -7.69 -5.90 1.61
N VAL A 246 -7.66 -4.84 0.79
CA VAL A 246 -7.54 -3.45 1.28
C VAL A 246 -8.76 -3.04 2.12
N GLY A 247 -9.97 -3.45 1.71
CA GLY A 247 -11.20 -3.22 2.43
C GLY A 247 -11.20 -3.84 3.82
N ARG A 248 -10.66 -5.06 3.96
CA ARG A 248 -10.50 -5.73 5.26
C ARG A 248 -9.58 -4.96 6.20
N ASP A 249 -8.47 -4.42 5.70
CA ASP A 249 -7.56 -3.61 6.54
C ASP A 249 -8.25 -2.34 7.03
N ARG A 250 -8.92 -1.62 6.13
CA ARG A 250 -9.71 -0.43 6.46
C ARG A 250 -10.84 -0.76 7.45
N TRP A 251 -11.49 -1.90 7.29
CA TRP A 251 -12.53 -2.40 8.20
C TRP A 251 -12.01 -2.62 9.61
N VAL A 252 -10.84 -3.24 9.75
CA VAL A 252 -10.18 -3.47 11.04
C VAL A 252 -9.75 -2.15 11.67
N GLN A 253 -9.14 -1.24 10.91
CA GLN A 253 -8.72 0.08 11.41
C GLN A 253 -9.88 0.86 12.06
N VAL A 254 -11.04 0.86 11.42
CA VAL A 254 -12.24 1.57 11.93
C VAL A 254 -12.76 0.95 13.24
N ARG A 255 -12.54 -0.35 13.47
CA ARG A 255 -12.87 -1.01 14.73
C ARG A 255 -11.97 -0.55 15.86
N ASP A 256 -10.68 -0.42 15.58
CA ASP A 256 -9.68 -0.15 16.61
C ASP A 256 -9.80 1.31 17.10
N VAL A 257 -10.16 2.23 16.21
CA VAL A 257 -10.56 3.62 16.56
C VAL A 257 -11.82 3.67 17.44
N ALA A 258 -12.68 2.64 17.41
CA ALA A 258 -13.86 2.56 18.28
C ALA A 258 -13.57 2.08 19.70
N GLY A 259 -12.45 1.39 19.89
CA GLY A 259 -12.02 0.87 21.19
C GLY A 259 -10.98 1.74 21.90
N SER A 260 -10.56 2.84 21.26
CA SER A 260 -9.67 3.88 21.80
C SER A 260 -10.49 4.98 22.47
#